data_AF-A0A925I604-F1
#
_entry.id   AF-A0A925I604-F1
#
_cell.length_a   1.000
_cell.length_b   1.000
_cell.length_c   1.000
_cell.angle_alpha   90.00
_cell.angle_beta   90.00
_cell.angle_gamma   90.00
#
_symmetry.space_group_name_H-M   'P 1'
#
loop_
_entity.id
_entity.type
_entity.pdbx_description
1 polymer ?
#
loop_
_entity_poly.entity_id
_entity_poly.type
_entity_poly.pdbx_seq_one_letter_code
_entity_poly.pdbx_strand_id
1 'polypeptide(L)'
;YDITYGIVREGVDNLVVLDDSIVRGTTLKHSILKILDRLKPKKMVVVSSAPQIRYPDCYGIDMAILGNFIAFEAAISLLKERGLESVIDRAYEKAKYQVTLPKEEQTNVVKEIYEPFSAEEISEKIAQLLKPADVDCDLEIIYQSIEGLHQSCPDHLGDWYFTGNYPTSGGIRVANKAFIHFMEGKLVRAY
;
A
#
# COMPACT_ATOMS: atom_id res chain seq x y z
N TYR A 1 -19.98 1.61 -13.55
CA TYR A 1 -20.24 2.94 -12.98
C TYR A 1 -20.66 3.86 -14.10
N ASP A 2 -21.67 4.69 -13.85
CA ASP A 2 -22.17 5.67 -14.80
C ASP A 2 -21.88 7.08 -14.26
N ILE A 3 -21.67 8.05 -15.14
CA ILE A 3 -21.30 9.43 -14.80
C ILE A 3 -22.29 10.40 -15.43
N THR A 4 -22.63 11.46 -14.71
CA THR A 4 -23.48 12.52 -15.26
C THR A 4 -22.61 13.58 -15.94
N TYR A 5 -22.83 13.76 -17.23
CA TYR A 5 -22.10 14.75 -18.04
C TYR A 5 -22.55 16.18 -17.73
N GLY A 6 -21.65 17.15 -17.92
CA GLY A 6 -21.93 18.59 -17.78
C GLY A 6 -21.80 19.15 -16.35
N ILE A 7 -21.43 18.33 -15.36
CA ILE A 7 -21.19 18.78 -13.98
C ILE A 7 -19.76 19.33 -13.82
N VAL A 8 -18.80 18.80 -14.59
CA VAL A 8 -17.38 19.18 -14.55
C VAL A 8 -17.06 19.97 -15.81
N ARG A 9 -16.41 21.13 -15.66
CA ARG A 9 -15.89 21.88 -16.81
C ARG A 9 -14.58 21.25 -17.28
N GLU A 10 -14.61 20.76 -18.51
CA GLU A 10 -13.47 20.07 -19.15
C GLU A 10 -12.19 20.92 -19.07
N GLY A 11 -11.10 20.32 -18.61
CA GLY A 11 -9.76 20.94 -18.51
C GLY A 11 -9.63 22.06 -17.47
N VAL A 12 -10.70 22.39 -16.72
CA VAL A 12 -10.72 23.49 -15.76
C VAL A 12 -10.86 22.97 -14.34
N ASP A 13 -11.85 22.12 -14.09
CA ASP A 13 -12.19 21.67 -12.74
C ASP A 13 -11.32 20.48 -12.31
N ASN A 14 -11.00 20.43 -11.02
CA ASN A 14 -10.34 19.29 -10.41
C ASN A 14 -11.39 18.36 -9.78
N LEU A 15 -11.15 17.06 -9.84
CA LEU A 15 -12.01 16.07 -9.21
C LEU A 15 -11.34 15.52 -7.94
N VAL A 16 -12.08 15.52 -6.83
CA VAL A 16 -11.66 14.87 -5.59
C VAL A 16 -12.54 13.64 -5.38
N VAL A 17 -11.91 12.48 -5.25
CA VAL A 17 -12.57 11.18 -5.10
C VAL A 17 -12.21 10.64 -3.72
N LEU A 18 -13.19 10.35 -2.89
CA LEU A 18 -12.95 9.72 -1.60
C LEU A 18 -13.21 8.22 -1.71
N ASP A 19 -12.26 7.43 -1.24
CA ASP A 19 -12.37 5.98 -1.13
C ASP A 19 -12.04 5.54 0.31
N ASP A 20 -12.55 4.40 0.73
CA ASP A 20 -12.33 3.92 2.10
C ASP A 20 -10.86 3.53 2.32
N SER A 21 -10.33 2.71 1.41
CA SER A 21 -8.97 2.18 1.43
C SER A 21 -8.51 1.71 0.05
N ILE A 22 -7.21 1.73 -0.18
CA ILE A 22 -6.59 1.20 -1.41
C ILE A 22 -5.67 0.03 -1.04
N VAL A 23 -6.13 -1.20 -1.29
CA VAL A 23 -5.34 -2.43 -1.03
C VAL A 23 -4.47 -2.80 -2.23
N ARG A 24 -5.09 -3.29 -3.31
CA ARG A 24 -4.40 -3.66 -4.56
C ARG A 24 -4.43 -2.55 -5.62
N GLY A 25 -5.38 -1.63 -5.50
CA GLY A 25 -5.63 -0.56 -6.47
C GLY A 25 -6.13 -1.00 -7.86
N THR A 26 -6.38 -2.30 -8.09
CA THR A 26 -6.84 -2.81 -9.39
C THR A 26 -8.19 -2.25 -9.81
N THR A 27 -9.17 -2.19 -8.90
CA THR A 27 -10.49 -1.58 -9.16
C THR A 27 -10.36 -0.10 -9.52
N LEU A 28 -9.53 0.63 -8.77
CA LEU A 28 -9.23 2.04 -9.02
C LEU A 28 -8.64 2.22 -10.42
N LYS A 29 -7.57 1.49 -10.74
CA LYS A 29 -6.85 1.51 -12.02
C LYS A 29 -7.73 1.12 -13.21
N HIS A 30 -8.42 -0.01 -13.14
CA HIS A 30 -9.10 -0.59 -14.30
C HIS A 30 -10.50 -0.04 -14.54
N SER A 31 -11.15 0.51 -13.52
CA SER A 31 -12.56 0.93 -13.63
C SER A 31 -12.75 2.39 -13.25
N ILE A 32 -12.42 2.78 -12.02
CA ILE A 32 -12.84 4.08 -11.48
C ILE A 32 -12.13 5.23 -12.21
N LEU A 33 -10.80 5.19 -12.29
CA LEU A 33 -10.03 6.28 -12.92
C LEU A 33 -10.42 6.49 -14.38
N LYS A 34 -10.58 5.40 -15.15
CA LYS A 34 -11.00 5.46 -16.57
C LYS A 34 -12.39 6.05 -16.76
N ILE A 35 -13.31 5.77 -15.84
CA ILE A 35 -14.68 6.28 -15.93
C ILE A 35 -14.70 7.77 -15.59
N LEU A 36 -13.97 8.18 -14.56
CA LEU A 36 -13.90 9.57 -14.12
C LEU A 36 -13.13 10.46 -15.11
N ASP A 37 -12.11 9.92 -15.78
CA ASP A 37 -11.34 10.65 -16.80
C ASP A 37 -12.18 11.07 -18.01
N ARG A 38 -13.31 10.40 -18.28
CA ARG A 38 -14.27 10.82 -19.33
C ARG A 38 -14.90 12.19 -19.07
N LEU A 39 -14.88 12.67 -17.83
CA LEU A 39 -15.29 14.03 -17.47
C LEU A 39 -14.22 15.07 -17.83
N LYS A 40 -13.05 14.63 -18.29
CA LYS A 40 -11.85 15.42 -18.62
C LYS A 40 -11.50 16.44 -17.54
N PRO A 41 -11.34 16.03 -16.27
CA PRO A 41 -10.90 16.96 -15.24
C PRO A 41 -9.49 17.46 -15.55
N LYS A 42 -9.14 18.65 -15.04
CA LYS A 42 -7.76 19.14 -15.10
C LYS A 42 -6.82 18.23 -14.31
N LYS A 43 -7.26 17.80 -13.13
CA LYS A 43 -6.53 16.91 -12.22
C LYS A 43 -7.52 16.07 -11.41
N MET A 44 -7.12 14.84 -11.10
CA MET A 44 -7.84 13.95 -10.19
C MET A 44 -7.02 13.73 -8.91
N VAL A 45 -7.66 13.91 -7.77
CA VAL A 45 -7.10 13.65 -6.45
C VAL A 45 -7.92 12.56 -5.79
N VAL A 46 -7.32 11.38 -5.61
CA VAL A 46 -7.94 10.28 -4.86
C VAL A 46 -7.51 10.39 -3.41
N VAL A 47 -8.44 10.38 -2.48
CA VAL A 47 -8.20 10.50 -1.05
C VAL A 47 -8.68 9.20 -0.38
N SER A 48 -7.73 8.42 0.13
CA SER A 48 -8.00 7.24 0.95
C SER A 48 -8.24 7.66 2.39
N SER A 49 -9.39 7.30 2.96
CA SER A 49 -9.70 7.57 4.37
C SER A 49 -8.87 6.73 5.35
N ALA A 50 -8.23 5.66 4.86
CA ALA A 50 -7.27 4.85 5.59
C ALA A 50 -5.81 5.19 5.22
N PRO A 51 -4.84 4.98 6.13
CA PRO A 51 -3.43 4.95 5.79
C PRO A 51 -3.07 3.86 4.78
N GLN A 52 -1.84 3.92 4.26
CA GLN A 52 -1.32 2.92 3.33
C GLN A 52 -1.27 1.54 3.98
N ILE A 53 -1.93 0.56 3.38
CA ILE A 53 -1.88 -0.84 3.85
C ILE A 53 -0.55 -1.44 3.39
N ARG A 54 0.34 -1.66 4.36
CA ARG A 54 1.76 -2.01 4.14
C ARG A 54 2.12 -3.43 4.59
N TYR A 55 1.37 -4.02 5.52
CA TYR A 55 1.71 -5.30 6.14
C TYR A 55 0.51 -6.25 6.18
N PRO A 56 0.74 -7.58 6.17
CA PRO A 56 -0.36 -8.53 6.11
C PRO A 56 -1.17 -8.58 7.41
N ASP A 57 -2.45 -8.90 7.29
CA ASP A 57 -3.29 -9.25 8.43
C ASP A 57 -3.25 -10.76 8.72
N CYS A 58 -3.20 -11.10 10.00
CA CYS A 58 -3.24 -12.48 10.50
C CYS A 58 -4.31 -12.71 11.58
N TYR A 59 -5.25 -11.78 11.75
CA TYR A 59 -6.26 -11.81 12.81
C TYR A 59 -7.69 -11.92 12.27
N GLY A 60 -7.86 -12.23 10.99
CA GLY A 60 -9.14 -12.63 10.40
C GLY A 60 -9.49 -11.91 9.10
N ILE A 61 -8.68 -10.94 8.67
CA ILE A 61 -8.91 -10.23 7.41
C ILE A 61 -8.08 -10.89 6.29
N ASP A 62 -8.68 -11.04 5.10
CA ASP A 62 -8.03 -11.69 3.95
C ASP A 62 -7.00 -10.77 3.25
N MET A 63 -5.93 -10.44 3.97
CA MET A 63 -4.83 -9.60 3.51
C MET A 63 -3.49 -10.28 3.87
N ALA A 64 -3.23 -11.47 3.36
CA ALA A 64 -2.05 -12.26 3.77
C ALA A 64 -0.87 -12.24 2.79
N ILE A 65 -1.09 -11.80 1.54
CA ILE A 65 -0.09 -11.87 0.47
C ILE A 65 0.46 -10.47 0.20
N LEU A 66 1.70 -10.21 0.61
CA LEU A 66 2.36 -8.90 0.48
C LEU A 66 2.40 -8.38 -0.96
N GLY A 67 2.65 -9.26 -1.93
CA GLY A 67 2.71 -8.87 -3.35
C GLY A 67 1.39 -8.34 -3.93
N ASN A 68 0.28 -8.43 -3.19
CA ASN A 68 -0.98 -7.82 -3.58
C ASN A 68 -1.15 -6.38 -3.08
N PHE A 69 -0.26 -5.87 -2.21
CA PHE A 69 -0.39 -4.52 -1.67
C PHE A 69 0.31 -3.52 -2.55
N ILE A 70 -0.44 -2.54 -3.05
CA ILE A 70 0.12 -1.53 -3.95
C ILE A 70 1.21 -0.70 -3.28
N ALA A 71 1.11 -0.47 -1.96
CA ALA A 71 2.15 0.21 -1.19
C ALA A 71 3.45 -0.59 -1.10
N PHE A 72 3.35 -1.91 -0.98
CA PHE A 72 4.52 -2.79 -0.99
C PHE A 72 5.16 -2.85 -2.39
N GLU A 73 4.34 -3.00 -3.44
CA GLU A 73 4.81 -2.95 -4.83
C GLU A 73 5.52 -1.62 -5.14
N ALA A 74 4.95 -0.50 -4.69
CA ALA A 74 5.55 0.83 -4.82
C ALA A 74 6.92 0.92 -4.14
N ALA A 75 7.04 0.45 -2.89
CA ALA A 75 8.31 0.45 -2.16
C ALA A 75 9.37 -0.43 -2.86
N ILE A 76 9.00 -1.61 -3.32
CA ILE A 76 9.90 -2.49 -4.10
C ILE A 76 10.33 -1.83 -5.42
N SER A 77 9.41 -1.16 -6.13
CA SER A 77 9.73 -0.43 -7.37
C SER A 77 10.72 0.71 -7.10
N LEU A 78 10.50 1.49 -6.04
CA LEU A 78 11.39 2.59 -5.65
C LEU A 78 12.80 2.08 -5.26
N LEU A 79 12.90 0.97 -4.54
CA LEU A 79 14.19 0.36 -4.20
C LEU A 79 14.96 -0.01 -5.47
N LYS A 80 14.31 -0.65 -6.43
CA LYS A 80 14.93 -1.03 -7.72
C LYS A 80 15.35 0.20 -8.54
N GLU A 81 14.48 1.19 -8.65
CA GLU A 81 14.75 2.42 -9.39
C GLU A 81 15.93 3.22 -8.82
N ARG A 82 16.17 3.11 -7.51
CA ARG A 82 17.30 3.77 -6.83
C ARG A 82 18.57 2.92 -6.74
N GLY A 83 18.59 1.71 -7.31
CA GLY A 83 19.74 0.80 -7.19
C GLY A 83 19.96 0.27 -5.77
N LEU A 84 18.89 0.21 -4.96
CA LEU A 84 18.89 -0.22 -3.56
C LEU A 84 18.41 -1.66 -3.38
N GLU A 85 18.54 -2.51 -4.40
CA GLU A 85 18.15 -3.93 -4.36
C GLU A 85 18.84 -4.70 -3.23
N SER A 86 20.04 -4.28 -2.85
CA SER A 86 20.75 -4.82 -1.67
C SER A 86 19.98 -4.68 -0.35
N VAL A 87 19.04 -3.73 -0.24
CA VAL A 87 18.12 -3.65 0.91
C VAL A 87 17.16 -4.83 0.90
N ILE A 88 16.62 -5.17 -0.27
CA ILE A 88 15.69 -6.30 -0.46
C ILE A 88 16.41 -7.61 -0.13
N ASP A 89 17.61 -7.83 -0.67
CA ASP A 89 18.38 -9.05 -0.45
C ASP A 89 18.78 -9.23 1.02
N ARG A 90 19.23 -8.15 1.68
CA ARG A 90 19.56 -8.18 3.12
C ARG A 90 18.33 -8.44 3.97
N ALA A 91 17.21 -7.78 3.68
CA ALA A 91 15.96 -8.02 4.38
C ALA A 91 15.50 -9.48 4.22
N TYR A 92 15.74 -10.09 3.06
CA TYR A 92 15.35 -11.47 2.79
C TYR A 92 16.18 -12.47 3.61
N GLU A 93 17.49 -12.33 3.64
CA GLU A 93 18.34 -13.18 4.46
C GLU A 93 18.08 -12.98 5.97
N LYS A 94 17.82 -11.73 6.39
CA LYS A 94 17.37 -11.45 7.76
C LYS A 94 16.02 -12.11 8.05
N ALA A 95 15.05 -12.06 7.15
CA ALA A 95 13.75 -12.70 7.32
C ALA A 95 13.90 -14.21 7.53
N LYS A 96 14.72 -14.86 6.70
CA LYS A 96 15.05 -16.29 6.83
C LYS A 96 15.68 -16.62 8.17
N TYR A 97 16.61 -15.79 8.65
CA TYR A 97 17.19 -15.95 9.98
C TYR A 97 16.13 -15.77 11.09
N GLN A 98 15.35 -14.69 11.04
CA GLN A 98 14.32 -14.37 12.03
C GLN A 98 13.30 -15.49 12.20
N VAL A 99 12.87 -16.15 11.12
CA VAL A 99 11.91 -17.27 11.23
C VAL A 99 12.48 -18.52 11.90
N THR A 100 13.80 -18.62 12.11
CA THR A 100 14.44 -19.69 12.90
C THR A 100 14.44 -19.41 14.40
N LEU A 101 14.28 -18.14 14.80
CA LEU A 101 14.25 -17.74 16.20
C LEU A 101 12.90 -18.08 16.85
N PRO A 102 12.87 -18.24 18.19
CA PRO A 102 11.61 -18.23 18.95
C PRO A 102 10.75 -17.02 18.57
N LYS A 103 9.43 -17.20 18.45
CA LYS A 103 8.53 -16.15 17.94
C LYS A 103 8.62 -14.85 18.76
N GLU A 104 8.88 -14.96 20.05
CA GLU A 104 9.03 -13.86 21.00
C GLU A 104 10.27 -13.00 20.75
N GLU A 105 11.30 -13.57 20.10
CA GLU A 105 12.56 -12.89 19.77
C GLU A 105 12.57 -12.31 18.35
N GLN A 106 11.50 -12.56 17.57
CA GLN A 106 11.45 -12.12 16.18
C GLN A 106 11.17 -10.62 16.06
N THR A 107 11.83 -9.98 15.10
CA THR A 107 11.56 -8.60 14.68
C THR A 107 10.95 -8.57 13.28
N ASN A 108 10.10 -7.58 13.00
CA ASN A 108 9.48 -7.40 11.68
C ASN A 108 10.47 -6.74 10.70
N VAL A 109 11.11 -7.56 9.87
CA VAL A 109 12.12 -7.09 8.89
C VAL A 109 11.51 -6.41 7.68
N VAL A 110 10.20 -6.58 7.45
CA VAL A 110 9.49 -5.95 6.32
C VAL A 110 9.50 -4.43 6.46
N LYS A 111 9.66 -3.90 7.68
CA LYS A 111 9.84 -2.47 7.92
C LYS A 111 11.04 -1.88 7.18
N GLU A 112 12.13 -2.64 7.04
CA GLU A 112 13.35 -2.20 6.34
C GLU A 112 13.09 -1.89 4.84
N ILE A 113 12.03 -2.45 4.25
CA ILE A 113 11.62 -2.16 2.86
C ILE A 113 11.06 -0.74 2.73
N TYR A 114 10.45 -0.21 3.78
CA TYR A 114 9.80 1.09 3.79
C TYR A 114 10.68 2.20 4.39
N GLU A 115 11.63 1.85 5.26
CA GLU A 115 12.53 2.80 5.94
C GLU A 115 13.21 3.85 5.03
N PRO A 116 13.62 3.53 3.78
CA PRO A 116 14.26 4.51 2.91
C PRO A 116 13.34 5.59 2.33
N PHE A 117 12.02 5.53 2.60
CA PHE A 117 11.02 6.37 1.95
C PHE A 117 10.08 7.05 2.94
N SER A 118 9.70 8.27 2.61
CA SER A 118 8.55 8.95 3.21
C SER A 118 7.23 8.32 2.76
N ALA A 119 6.14 8.60 3.50
CA ALA A 119 4.82 8.16 3.09
C ALA A 119 4.39 8.83 1.76
N GLU A 120 4.79 10.08 1.57
CA GLU A 120 4.53 10.89 0.38
C GLU A 120 5.21 10.29 -0.86
N GLU A 121 6.49 9.90 -0.77
CA GLU A 121 7.19 9.23 -1.88
C GLU A 121 6.51 7.92 -2.30
N ILE A 122 6.05 7.13 -1.31
CA ILE A 122 5.29 5.90 -1.59
C ILE A 122 3.95 6.25 -2.24
N SER A 123 3.23 7.27 -1.75
CA SER A 123 1.97 7.75 -2.33
C SER A 123 2.13 8.18 -3.79
N GLU A 124 3.16 8.96 -4.09
CA GLU A 124 3.50 9.38 -5.45
C GLU A 124 3.78 8.19 -6.35
N LYS A 125 4.53 7.21 -5.85
CA LYS A 125 4.80 5.99 -6.62
C LYS A 125 3.54 5.16 -6.85
N ILE A 126 2.65 5.06 -5.86
CA ILE A 126 1.35 4.39 -6.02
C ILE A 126 0.53 5.11 -7.10
N ALA A 127 0.49 6.44 -7.12
CA ALA A 127 -0.19 7.21 -8.16
C ALA A 127 0.36 6.89 -9.56
N GLN A 128 1.69 6.80 -9.71
CA GLN A 128 2.32 6.40 -10.97
C GLN A 128 1.94 4.97 -11.39
N LEU A 129 1.96 4.00 -10.46
CA LEU A 129 1.64 2.59 -10.75
C LEU A 129 0.15 2.39 -11.09
N LEU A 130 -0.73 3.18 -10.47
CA LEU A 130 -2.18 3.08 -10.66
C LEU A 130 -2.71 3.92 -11.81
N LYS A 131 -2.01 4.97 -12.25
CA LYS A 131 -2.42 5.77 -13.41
C LYS A 131 -2.40 4.91 -14.68
N PRO A 132 -3.55 4.64 -15.32
CA PRO A 132 -3.59 3.96 -16.61
C PRO A 132 -2.92 4.82 -17.70
N ALA A 133 -2.30 4.18 -18.70
CA ALA A 133 -1.64 4.89 -19.80
C ALA A 133 -2.63 5.69 -20.68
N ASP A 134 -3.91 5.31 -20.66
CA ASP A 134 -5.01 5.95 -21.39
C ASP A 134 -5.79 6.97 -20.56
N VAL A 135 -5.27 7.36 -19.39
CA VAL A 135 -5.80 8.46 -18.57
C VAL A 135 -4.90 9.68 -18.73
N ASP A 136 -5.46 10.75 -19.29
CA ASP A 136 -4.69 11.95 -19.63
C ASP A 136 -4.49 12.85 -18.41
N CYS A 137 -5.49 12.98 -17.53
CA CYS A 137 -5.42 13.91 -16.40
C CYS A 137 -4.34 13.54 -15.38
N ASP A 138 -3.80 14.54 -14.69
CA ASP A 138 -2.87 14.31 -13.57
C ASP A 138 -3.56 13.54 -12.45
N LEU A 139 -2.86 12.57 -11.86
CA LEU A 139 -3.35 11.77 -10.75
C LEU A 139 -2.49 12.02 -9.51
N GLU A 140 -3.15 12.38 -8.42
CA GLU A 140 -2.56 12.42 -7.08
C GLU A 140 -3.34 11.47 -6.18
N ILE A 141 -2.64 10.75 -5.30
CA ILE A 141 -3.25 9.89 -4.30
C ILE A 141 -2.77 10.34 -2.93
N ILE A 142 -3.72 10.74 -2.08
CA ILE A 142 -3.50 11.16 -0.71
C ILE A 142 -4.05 10.06 0.21
N TYR A 143 -3.28 9.69 1.22
CA TYR A 143 -3.71 8.76 2.26
C TYR A 143 -3.86 9.51 3.57
N GLN A 144 -4.82 9.09 4.38
CA GLN A 144 -4.89 9.51 5.78
C GLN A 144 -3.58 9.15 6.51
N SER A 145 -3.08 10.03 7.37
CA SER A 145 -1.90 9.72 8.18
C SER A 145 -2.23 8.73 9.30
N ILE A 146 -1.23 8.01 9.80
CA ILE A 146 -1.39 7.09 10.93
C ILE A 146 -1.79 7.90 12.18
N GLU A 147 -1.15 9.05 12.38
CA GLU A 147 -1.44 9.97 13.47
C GLU A 147 -2.88 10.50 13.38
N GLY A 148 -3.33 10.84 12.16
CA GLY A 148 -4.69 11.31 11.91
C GLY A 148 -5.73 10.21 12.16
N LEU A 149 -5.41 8.95 11.81
CA LEU A 149 -6.24 7.80 12.16
C LEU A 149 -6.37 7.65 13.68
N HIS A 150 -5.25 7.68 14.41
CA HIS A 150 -5.27 7.56 15.88
C HIS A 150 -6.02 8.70 16.55
N GLN A 151 -5.91 9.93 16.04
CA GLN A 151 -6.69 11.07 16.55
C GLN A 151 -8.20 10.92 16.28
N SER A 152 -8.56 10.36 15.13
CA SER A 152 -9.97 10.17 14.73
C SER A 152 -10.64 9.01 15.46
N CYS A 153 -9.86 7.97 15.80
CA CYS A 153 -10.34 6.72 16.38
C CYS A 153 -9.49 6.30 17.60
N PRO A 154 -9.44 7.09 18.69
CA PRO A 154 -8.48 6.90 19.79
C PRO A 154 -8.65 5.59 20.56
N ASP A 155 -9.87 5.04 20.59
CA ASP A 155 -10.19 3.80 21.30
C ASP A 155 -9.98 2.54 20.43
N HIS A 156 -9.58 2.70 19.16
CA HIS A 156 -9.38 1.62 18.20
C HIS A 156 -7.90 1.45 17.85
N LEU A 157 -7.20 0.62 18.61
CA LEU A 157 -5.73 0.49 18.56
C LEU A 157 -5.20 -0.46 17.46
N GLY A 158 -6.07 -1.02 16.63
CA GLY A 158 -5.67 -1.99 15.61
C GLY A 158 -5.06 -1.32 14.38
N ASP A 159 -3.73 -1.20 14.34
CA ASP A 159 -3.01 -0.50 13.26
C ASP A 159 -1.87 -1.29 12.59
N TRP A 160 -1.69 -2.56 12.96
CA TRP A 160 -0.50 -3.34 12.60
C TRP A 160 -0.28 -3.50 11.09
N TYR A 161 -1.35 -3.50 10.28
CA TYR A 161 -1.25 -3.57 8.83
C TYR A 161 -0.83 -2.23 8.18
N PHE A 162 -0.84 -1.12 8.94
CA PHE A 162 -0.27 0.17 8.55
C PHE A 162 1.14 0.37 9.12
N THR A 163 1.34 0.04 10.40
CA THR A 163 2.56 0.36 11.18
C THR A 163 3.60 -0.76 11.18
N GLY A 164 3.17 -2.01 10.95
CA GLY A 164 3.97 -3.21 11.13
C GLY A 164 4.20 -3.57 12.61
N ASN A 165 3.53 -2.90 13.55
CA ASN A 165 3.56 -3.18 14.99
C ASN A 165 2.49 -4.21 15.34
N TYR A 166 2.81 -5.49 15.22
CA TYR A 166 1.86 -6.54 15.55
C TYR A 166 1.66 -6.66 17.07
N PRO A 167 0.41 -6.81 17.55
CA PRO A 167 0.13 -7.01 18.97
C PRO A 167 0.58 -8.38 19.50
N THR A 168 0.92 -9.32 18.61
CA THR A 168 1.41 -10.65 18.97
C THR A 168 2.67 -11.02 18.20
N SER A 169 3.53 -11.82 18.84
CA SER A 169 4.71 -12.43 18.21
C SER A 169 4.35 -13.31 17.00
N GLY A 170 3.16 -13.89 17.00
CA GLY A 170 2.61 -14.63 15.86
C GLY A 170 2.50 -13.77 14.61
N GLY A 171 2.04 -12.51 14.75
CA GLY A 171 1.89 -11.59 13.62
C GLY A 171 3.21 -11.17 12.99
N ILE A 172 4.25 -10.94 13.80
CA ILE A 172 5.61 -10.66 13.31
C ILE A 172 6.11 -11.82 12.43
N ARG A 173 5.93 -13.06 12.91
CA ARG A 173 6.32 -14.25 12.14
C ARG A 173 5.56 -14.35 10.82
N VAL A 174 4.28 -13.98 10.78
CA VAL A 174 3.49 -13.95 9.54
C VAL A 174 4.04 -12.91 8.56
N ALA A 175 4.36 -11.70 9.02
CA ALA A 175 4.96 -10.68 8.15
C ALA A 175 6.28 -11.15 7.53
N ASN A 176 7.18 -11.70 8.34
CA ASN A 176 8.47 -12.23 7.87
C ASN A 176 8.28 -13.39 6.87
N LYS A 177 7.37 -14.33 7.16
CA LYS A 177 7.04 -15.44 6.24
C LYS A 177 6.41 -14.95 4.94
N ALA A 178 5.50 -13.97 4.99
CA ALA A 178 4.88 -13.40 3.80
C ALA A 178 5.92 -12.76 2.90
N PHE A 179 6.94 -12.13 3.49
CA PHE A 179 8.05 -11.55 2.73
C PHE A 179 8.96 -12.61 2.11
N ILE A 180 9.27 -13.69 2.85
CA ILE A 180 9.97 -14.86 2.29
C ILE A 180 9.18 -15.44 1.10
N HIS A 181 7.87 -15.63 1.26
CA HIS A 181 7.02 -16.15 0.18
C HIS A 181 7.04 -15.25 -1.05
N PHE A 182 6.97 -13.93 -0.86
CA PHE A 182 7.10 -12.97 -1.96
C PHE A 182 8.44 -13.14 -2.70
N MET A 183 9.56 -13.19 -1.97
CA MET A 183 10.89 -13.35 -2.54
C MET A 183 11.08 -14.69 -3.27
N GLU A 184 10.42 -15.75 -2.79
CA GLU A 184 10.45 -17.08 -3.40
C GLU A 184 9.40 -17.27 -4.52
N GLY A 185 8.61 -16.23 -4.85
CA GLY A 185 7.56 -16.31 -5.86
C GLY A 185 6.36 -17.17 -5.47
N LYS A 186 6.16 -17.44 -4.18
CA LYS A 186 5.05 -18.25 -3.66
C LYS A 186 3.80 -17.39 -3.44
N LEU A 187 2.68 -17.80 -4.03
CA LEU A 187 1.38 -17.12 -3.90
C LEU A 187 0.49 -17.74 -2.80
N VAL A 188 1.09 -18.19 -1.69
CA VAL A 188 0.39 -18.86 -0.59
C VAL A 188 0.38 -18.02 0.68
N ARG A 189 -0.64 -18.22 1.52
CA ARG A 189 -0.76 -17.54 2.83
C ARG A 189 0.42 -17.91 3.73
N ALA A 190 0.80 -16.98 4.60
CA ALA A 190 1.98 -17.08 5.47
C ALA A 190 1.70 -17.66 6.87
N TYR A 191 0.46 -18.07 7.15
CA TYR A 191 0.02 -18.70 8.40
C TYR A 191 -0.69 -20.03 8.15
#